data_AF-A0A6J8AFR6-F1
#
_entry.id   AF-A0A6J8AFR6-F1
#
_cell.length_a   1.000
_cell.length_b   1.000
_cell.length_c   1.000
_cell.angle_alpha   90.00
_cell.angle_beta   90.00
_cell.angle_gamma   90.00
#
_symmetry.space_group_name_H-M   'P 1'
#
loop_
_entity.id
_entity.type
_entity.pdbx_description
1 polymer ?
#
loop_
_entity_poly.entity_id
_entity_poly.type
_entity_poly.pdbx_seq_one_letter_code
_entity_poly.pdbx_strand_id
1 'polypeptide(L)'
;MSKILNDPIHGTIELDSLLISIIDTPQFQRLRNIKQLGGCYFVYPSASHNRFEHSIGTCFLASKLARQLQKRLEKDIKKLEKDGNDEKKTKLEKAEMSKNDKLCIEIAALCHDIGHGPYSHLFDRLFNKAMKKKDPSTVEWKHEDVSRMMIDYMIKENDDLKEAFQMRFGADTERSTEFIKDLIDGTQKETEDKAKYYMYEIVANKRNEIDVDKMDYFARDCHGLGMKSNFDHLRFISQCRVMFSSDTPDETTIAVRDKEKYNLYELFHTRIGLFRRAYYHKVTKAVELMFTDALVKSNDHFLFQNNKGEDVKMSEAWEHPEVYKIQGENDKLESLLLQTELTEDDFAVQKVTYSYGKGPDNPITSVYFYTKENDTDCFASTKSNKTSLFLPETFQEEFLRVYSKNDEKIDILKKETTVCLKQITKCFVKREDVKMSEAWEHPEVYVKLTDSVFDGILMEKNPKKDMRKAQELINNVYKLKLYRRVDETSPVKKIQGKNDKLESLLLQTELTEDDFAVQKVTYSYGKGPDNPITSVYFYTKDNDTDCFPSTTSKKTSLFLSETFQEEILRVYSKNDEKIDVLKKETTKCLIQVALDSVKNLAIKQEHQGIAAPGTGTKQ
;
A
#
# COMPACT_ATOMS: atom_id res chain seq x y z
N MET A 1 10.81 23.97 -7.18
CA MET A 1 9.92 24.71 -6.26
C MET A 1 9.14 23.70 -5.44
N SER A 2 8.93 23.93 -4.15
CA SER A 2 8.06 23.08 -3.33
C SER A 2 6.61 23.19 -3.83
N LYS A 3 5.88 22.08 -3.86
CA LYS A 3 4.42 22.09 -4.13
C LYS A 3 3.69 21.96 -2.79
N ILE A 4 2.52 22.56 -2.74
CA ILE A 4 1.60 22.49 -1.60
C ILE A 4 0.43 21.58 -2.00
N LEU A 5 0.13 20.60 -1.17
CA LEU A 5 -1.05 19.74 -1.27
C LEU A 5 -1.95 19.98 -0.06
N ASN A 6 -3.26 19.84 -0.24
CA ASN A 6 -4.21 19.88 0.87
C ASN A 6 -4.71 18.46 1.14
N ASP A 7 -4.48 17.98 2.36
CA ASP A 7 -4.88 16.68 2.85
C ASP A 7 -5.97 16.85 3.93
N PRO A 8 -7.05 16.04 3.91
CA PRO A 8 -8.16 16.20 4.86
C PRO A 8 -7.79 15.89 6.31
N ILE A 9 -6.69 15.17 6.56
CA ILE A 9 -6.23 14.77 7.89
C ILE A 9 -5.23 15.79 8.44
N HIS A 10 -4.26 16.16 7.59
CA HIS A 10 -3.09 16.96 7.99
C HIS A 10 -3.18 18.42 7.59
N GLY A 11 -4.19 18.81 6.81
CA GLY A 11 -4.34 20.13 6.23
C GLY A 11 -3.29 20.36 5.15
N THR A 12 -2.61 21.50 5.22
CA THR A 12 -1.61 21.89 4.22
C THR A 12 -0.29 21.11 4.40
N ILE A 13 0.09 20.35 3.38
CA ILE A 13 1.34 19.60 3.28
C ILE A 13 2.24 20.28 2.24
N GLU A 14 3.45 20.64 2.65
CA GLU A 14 4.49 21.14 1.74
C GLU A 14 5.50 20.01 1.46
N LEU A 15 5.82 19.81 0.18
CA LEU A 15 6.70 18.75 -0.28
C LEU A 15 7.92 19.31 -1.04
N ASP A 16 9.09 18.72 -0.78
CA ASP A 16 10.33 18.97 -1.53
C ASP A 16 10.16 18.60 -3.02
N SER A 17 10.88 19.28 -3.90
CA SER A 17 10.82 19.02 -5.34
C SER A 17 11.14 17.58 -5.72
N LEU A 18 12.06 16.90 -5.02
CA LEU A 18 12.38 15.51 -5.32
C LEU A 18 11.21 14.58 -4.95
N LEU A 19 10.51 14.85 -3.84
CA LEU A 19 9.31 14.11 -3.45
C LEU A 19 8.20 14.28 -4.50
N ILE A 20 8.06 15.48 -5.07
CA ILE A 20 7.14 15.74 -6.18
C ILE A 20 7.53 14.96 -7.43
N SER A 21 8.81 14.93 -7.80
CA SER A 21 9.30 14.13 -8.94
C SER A 21 8.99 12.64 -8.76
N ILE A 22 9.06 12.12 -7.53
CA ILE A 22 8.64 10.74 -7.21
C ILE A 22 7.13 10.58 -7.37
N ILE A 23 6.34 11.51 -6.81
CA ILE A 23 4.88 11.47 -6.88
C ILE A 23 4.40 11.50 -8.33
N ASP A 24 5.02 12.31 -9.18
CA ASP A 24 4.62 12.51 -10.58
C ASP A 24 5.03 11.34 -11.50
N THR A 25 5.48 10.19 -10.96
CA THR A 25 5.77 8.97 -11.72
C THR A 25 4.57 8.02 -11.86
N PRO A 26 4.47 7.23 -12.95
CA PRO A 26 3.44 6.19 -13.09
C PRO A 26 3.43 5.18 -11.93
N GLN A 27 4.61 4.82 -11.43
CA GLN A 27 4.82 3.86 -10.34
C GLN A 27 4.14 4.35 -9.04
N PHE A 28 4.24 5.64 -8.72
CA PHE A 28 3.60 6.21 -7.55
C PHE A 28 2.12 6.53 -7.78
N GLN A 29 1.77 7.07 -8.96
CA GLN A 29 0.37 7.38 -9.32
C GLN A 29 -0.52 6.13 -9.32
N ARG A 30 0.05 4.95 -9.56
CA ARG A 30 -0.60 3.64 -9.38
C ARG A 30 -1.35 3.51 -8.06
N LEU A 31 -0.82 4.06 -6.97
CA LEU A 31 -1.41 3.95 -5.62
C LEU A 31 -2.79 4.61 -5.51
N ARG A 32 -3.20 5.46 -6.48
CA ARG A 32 -4.55 6.02 -6.56
C ARG A 32 -5.62 4.95 -6.85
N ASN A 33 -5.21 3.82 -7.40
CA ASN A 33 -6.09 2.73 -7.82
C ASN A 33 -5.97 1.51 -6.91
N ILE A 34 -5.48 1.70 -5.68
CA ILE A 34 -5.34 0.63 -4.68
C ILE A 34 -5.96 1.10 -3.36
N LYS A 35 -7.11 0.53 -3.01
CA LYS A 35 -7.80 0.89 -1.77
C LYS A 35 -6.96 0.55 -0.54
N GLN A 36 -6.87 1.50 0.39
CA GLN A 36 -6.16 1.33 1.67
C GLN A 36 -6.72 0.13 2.45
N LEU A 37 -8.04 0.08 2.56
CA LEU A 37 -8.77 -0.89 3.39
C LEU A 37 -9.41 -2.04 2.61
N GLY A 38 -9.08 -2.18 1.32
CA GLY A 38 -9.56 -3.26 0.45
C GLY A 38 -11.07 -3.52 0.60
N GLY A 39 -11.42 -4.71 1.09
CA GLY A 39 -12.81 -5.15 1.23
C GLY A 39 -13.65 -4.34 2.23
N CYS A 40 -13.05 -3.52 3.10
CA CYS A 40 -13.79 -2.71 4.07
C CYS A 40 -14.75 -1.74 3.38
N TYR A 41 -14.43 -1.29 2.16
CA TYR A 41 -15.27 -0.41 1.37
C TYR A 41 -16.69 -0.95 1.15
N PHE A 42 -16.85 -2.28 1.10
CA PHE A 42 -18.17 -2.94 0.95
C PHE A 42 -19.00 -2.98 2.24
N VAL A 43 -18.41 -2.58 3.37
CA VAL A 43 -19.08 -2.48 4.68
C VAL A 43 -19.19 -1.02 5.12
N TYR A 44 -18.14 -0.25 4.85
CA TYR A 44 -17.99 1.16 5.18
C TYR A 44 -17.82 1.94 3.86
N PRO A 45 -18.91 2.42 3.25
CA PRO A 45 -18.84 3.08 1.94
C PRO A 45 -17.95 4.32 1.90
N SER A 46 -17.73 4.96 3.06
CA SER A 46 -16.83 6.11 3.21
C SER A 46 -15.34 5.73 3.30
N ALA A 47 -15.01 4.44 3.45
CA ALA A 47 -13.63 3.93 3.38
C ALA A 47 -13.17 3.82 1.92
N SER A 48 -13.30 4.92 1.17
CA SER A 48 -13.00 5.01 -0.26
C SER A 48 -11.57 5.46 -0.55
N HIS A 49 -10.78 5.78 0.49
CA HIS A 49 -9.42 6.26 0.36
C HIS A 49 -8.45 5.17 -0.10
N ASN A 50 -7.40 5.61 -0.78
CA ASN A 50 -6.40 4.78 -1.41
C ASN A 50 -5.03 4.93 -0.71
N ARG A 51 -4.09 4.06 -1.07
CA ARG A 51 -2.71 4.09 -0.57
C ARG A 51 -2.01 5.40 -0.89
N PHE A 52 -2.37 6.07 -1.99
CA PHE A 52 -1.74 7.31 -2.46
C PHE A 52 -1.74 8.42 -1.40
N GLU A 53 -2.91 8.80 -0.88
CA GLU A 53 -3.02 9.86 0.12
C GLU A 53 -2.46 9.45 1.49
N HIS A 54 -2.50 8.14 1.81
CA HIS A 54 -1.84 7.60 2.99
C HIS A 54 -0.32 7.76 2.92
N SER A 55 0.31 7.36 1.81
CA SER A 55 1.74 7.53 1.57
C SER A 55 2.21 8.99 1.71
N ILE A 56 1.42 9.95 1.21
CA ILE A 56 1.72 11.39 1.36
C ILE A 56 1.60 11.84 2.83
N GLY A 57 0.57 11.38 3.54
CA GLY A 57 0.39 11.69 4.96
C GLY A 57 1.49 11.08 5.85
N THR A 58 1.90 9.85 5.57
CA THR A 58 3.04 9.18 6.24
C THR A 58 4.35 9.94 5.99
N CYS A 59 4.60 10.39 4.76
CA CYS A 59 5.73 11.26 4.42
C CYS A 59 5.73 12.56 5.22
N PHE A 60 4.57 13.22 5.34
CA PHE A 60 4.43 14.44 6.14
C PHE A 60 4.72 14.23 7.63
N LEU A 61 4.20 13.14 8.22
CA LEU A 61 4.46 12.82 9.62
C LEU A 61 5.92 12.44 9.86
N ALA A 62 6.56 11.72 8.92
CA ALA A 62 8.00 11.45 8.95
C ALA A 62 8.81 12.75 8.96
N SER A 63 8.47 13.70 8.08
CA SER A 63 9.10 15.04 8.05
C SER A 63 8.95 15.78 9.38
N LYS A 64 7.74 15.75 9.98
CA LYS A 64 7.47 16.39 11.28
C LYS A 64 8.26 15.76 12.41
N LEU A 65 8.29 14.43 12.49
CA LEU A 65 9.02 13.72 13.52
C LEU A 65 10.53 13.96 13.38
N ALA A 66 11.09 13.79 12.18
CA ALA A 66 12.50 14.07 11.90
C ALA A 66 12.91 15.50 12.28
N ARG A 67 12.10 16.50 11.89
CA ARG A 67 12.33 17.92 12.24
C ARG A 67 12.29 18.15 13.75
N GLN A 68 11.34 17.52 14.44
CA GLN A 68 11.21 17.66 15.89
C GLN A 68 12.38 17.01 16.63
N LEU A 69 12.80 15.81 16.20
CA LEU A 69 13.95 15.10 16.74
C LEU A 69 15.23 15.93 16.57
N GLN A 70 15.51 16.40 15.36
CA GLN A 70 16.67 17.25 15.07
C GLN A 70 16.66 18.54 15.92
N LYS A 71 15.52 19.23 16.00
CA LYS A 71 15.38 20.44 16.82
C LYS A 71 15.63 20.20 18.31
N ARG A 72 15.27 19.02 18.82
CA ARG A 72 15.53 18.65 20.23
C ARG A 72 16.99 18.28 20.43
N LEU A 73 17.55 17.49 19.52
CA LEU A 73 18.95 17.11 19.52
C LEU A 73 19.89 18.33 19.54
N GLU A 74 19.67 19.32 18.67
CA GLU A 74 20.44 20.57 18.63
C GLU A 74 20.38 21.36 19.95
N LYS A 75 19.22 21.33 20.64
CA LYS A 75 19.06 21.98 21.94
C LYS A 75 19.81 21.23 23.03
N ASP A 76 19.77 19.90 23.00
CA ASP A 76 20.44 19.05 23.97
C ASP A 76 21.97 19.16 23.81
N ILE A 77 22.49 19.20 22.58
CA ILE A 77 23.91 19.50 22.27
C ILE A 77 24.34 20.86 22.86
N LYS A 78 23.57 21.93 22.59
CA LYS A 78 23.85 23.28 23.13
C LYS A 78 23.78 23.35 24.66
N LYS A 79 22.96 22.52 25.29
CA LYS A 79 22.87 22.42 26.75
C LYS A 79 24.14 21.76 27.30
N LEU A 80 24.55 20.62 26.74
CA LEU A 80 25.76 19.91 27.18
C LEU A 80 27.04 20.72 26.99
N GLU A 81 27.11 21.53 25.92
CA GLU A 81 28.20 22.49 25.72
C GLU A 81 28.30 23.52 26.86
N LYS A 82 27.17 24.02 27.36
CA LYS A 82 27.15 24.95 28.51
C LYS A 82 27.49 24.26 29.83
N ASP A 83 27.10 22.99 29.97
CA ASP A 83 27.34 22.19 31.16
C ASP A 83 28.78 21.63 31.22
N GLY A 84 29.58 21.80 30.15
CA GLY A 84 30.98 21.34 30.08
C GLY A 84 31.14 19.83 29.92
N ASN A 85 30.14 19.13 29.37
CA ASN A 85 30.18 17.68 29.16
C ASN A 85 30.56 17.33 27.71
N ASP A 86 31.84 17.47 27.38
CA ASP A 86 32.36 17.30 26.02
C ASP A 86 32.22 15.87 25.49
N GLU A 87 32.31 14.85 26.35
CA GLU A 87 32.17 13.44 25.94
C GLU A 87 30.75 13.15 25.42
N LYS A 88 29.73 13.52 26.20
CA LYS A 88 28.32 13.28 25.83
C LYS A 88 27.89 14.18 24.67
N LYS A 89 28.42 15.41 24.60
CA LYS A 89 28.26 16.30 23.45
C LYS A 89 28.75 15.63 22.16
N THR A 90 30.01 15.18 22.15
CA THR A 90 30.63 14.54 20.97
C THR A 90 29.86 13.30 20.53
N LYS A 91 29.30 12.53 21.48
CA LYS A 91 28.43 11.38 21.15
C LYS A 91 27.12 11.83 20.48
N LEU A 92 26.42 12.84 21.00
CA LEU A 92 25.17 13.32 20.40
C LEU A 92 25.38 14.03 19.04
N GLU A 93 26.52 14.69 18.82
CA GLU A 93 26.86 15.29 17.52
C GLU A 93 26.91 14.23 16.41
N LYS A 94 27.38 13.00 16.70
CA LYS A 94 27.34 11.89 15.74
C LYS A 94 25.91 11.46 15.35
N ALA A 95 24.94 11.70 16.23
CA ALA A 95 23.54 11.38 16.00
C ALA A 95 22.81 12.43 15.14
N GLU A 96 23.46 13.55 14.78
CA GLU A 96 22.84 14.60 13.98
C GLU A 96 22.41 14.08 12.60
N MET A 97 21.19 14.45 12.23
CA MET A 97 20.58 14.10 10.96
C MET A 97 21.03 15.08 9.89
N SER A 98 21.64 14.58 8.82
CA SER A 98 21.94 15.40 7.65
C SER A 98 20.67 15.80 6.89
N LYS A 99 20.75 16.82 6.02
CA LYS A 99 19.63 17.16 5.12
C LYS A 99 19.27 16.00 4.18
N ASN A 100 20.26 15.21 3.79
CA ASN A 100 20.05 14.04 2.94
C ASN A 100 19.42 12.89 3.75
N ASP A 101 19.84 12.67 4.99
CA ASP A 101 19.24 11.66 5.88
C ASP A 101 17.74 11.94 6.06
N LYS A 102 17.40 13.22 6.34
CA LYS A 102 16.00 13.65 6.46
C LYS A 102 15.20 13.40 5.18
N LEU A 103 15.77 13.70 4.02
CA LEU A 103 15.10 13.48 2.74
C LEU A 103 14.96 11.98 2.44
N CYS A 104 15.94 11.15 2.77
CA CYS A 104 15.83 9.69 2.67
C CYS A 104 14.70 9.15 3.55
N ILE A 105 14.54 9.66 4.78
CA ILE A 105 13.41 9.33 5.66
C ILE A 105 12.07 9.73 5.04
N GLU A 106 11.99 10.93 4.45
CA GLU A 106 10.78 11.39 3.75
C GLU A 106 10.45 10.54 2.52
N ILE A 107 11.46 10.16 1.72
CA ILE A 107 11.29 9.29 0.54
C ILE A 107 10.88 7.88 0.97
N ALA A 108 11.52 7.31 2.01
CA ALA A 108 11.17 6.00 2.53
C ALA A 108 9.71 5.98 3.03
N ALA A 109 9.31 7.00 3.79
CA ALA A 109 7.93 7.16 4.25
C ALA A 109 6.93 7.33 3.10
N LEU A 110 7.32 8.04 2.04
CA LEU A 110 6.49 8.18 0.84
C LEU A 110 6.34 6.85 0.10
N CYS A 111 7.43 6.09 -0.07
CA CYS A 111 7.47 4.90 -0.91
C CYS A 111 7.22 3.57 -0.18
N HIS A 112 7.06 3.55 1.15
CA HIS A 112 6.97 2.30 1.93
C HIS A 112 5.87 1.35 1.42
N ASP A 113 4.79 1.91 0.89
CA ASP A 113 3.60 1.22 0.42
C ASP A 113 3.52 1.03 -1.11
N ILE A 114 4.52 1.46 -1.87
CA ILE A 114 4.48 1.43 -3.34
C ILE A 114 4.36 0.01 -3.92
N GLY A 115 4.80 -0.99 -3.14
CA GLY A 115 4.75 -2.42 -3.44
C GLY A 115 3.44 -3.12 -3.07
N HIS A 116 2.41 -2.42 -2.59
CA HIS A 116 1.11 -3.06 -2.36
C HIS A 116 0.43 -3.50 -3.66
N GLY A 117 -0.22 -4.67 -3.63
CA GLY A 117 -1.03 -5.17 -4.74
C GLY A 117 -2.53 -4.81 -4.64
N PRO A 118 -3.36 -5.34 -5.54
CA PRO A 118 -4.80 -5.07 -5.57
C PRO A 118 -5.48 -5.38 -4.23
N TYR A 119 -6.30 -4.46 -3.72
CA TYR A 119 -6.96 -4.57 -2.43
C TYR A 119 -5.99 -4.74 -1.25
N SER A 120 -4.78 -4.19 -1.38
CA SER A 120 -3.78 -4.09 -0.32
C SER A 120 -3.47 -5.44 0.36
N HIS A 121 -3.92 -5.61 1.62
CA HIS A 121 -3.61 -6.79 2.41
C HIS A 121 -4.33 -8.07 1.96
N LEU A 122 -5.30 -7.95 1.06
CA LEU A 122 -5.90 -9.10 0.41
C LEU A 122 -4.84 -9.82 -0.43
N PHE A 123 -4.10 -9.08 -1.25
CA PHE A 123 -3.16 -9.66 -2.21
C PHE A 123 -1.92 -10.26 -1.56
N ASP A 124 -1.25 -9.51 -0.69
CA ASP A 124 0.01 -9.95 -0.06
C ASP A 124 -0.18 -11.05 1.02
N ARG A 125 -1.37 -11.17 1.64
CA ARG A 125 -1.64 -12.18 2.68
C ARG A 125 -2.54 -13.30 2.20
N LEU A 126 -3.74 -12.99 1.71
CA LEU A 126 -4.74 -14.02 1.40
C LEU A 126 -4.44 -14.70 0.07
N PHE A 127 -4.19 -13.92 -0.98
CA PHE A 127 -3.87 -14.46 -2.29
C PHE A 127 -2.53 -15.20 -2.29
N ASN A 128 -1.46 -14.60 -1.75
CA ASN A 128 -0.17 -15.29 -1.60
C ASN A 128 -0.28 -16.62 -0.84
N LYS A 129 -1.00 -16.63 0.30
CA LYS A 129 -1.21 -17.87 1.06
C LYS A 129 -2.01 -18.91 0.28
N ALA A 130 -3.05 -18.49 -0.44
CA ALA A 130 -3.88 -19.37 -1.25
C ALA A 130 -3.08 -19.97 -2.41
N MET A 131 -2.24 -19.17 -3.07
CA MET A 131 -1.35 -19.64 -4.14
C MET A 131 -0.30 -20.63 -3.62
N LYS A 132 0.32 -20.34 -2.47
CA LYS A 132 1.26 -21.28 -1.83
C LYS A 132 0.61 -22.59 -1.36
N LYS A 133 -0.66 -22.55 -0.95
CA LYS A 133 -1.44 -23.78 -0.66
C LYS A 133 -1.71 -24.59 -1.93
N LYS A 134 -2.01 -23.91 -3.05
CA LYS A 134 -2.29 -24.53 -4.36
C LYS A 134 -1.03 -25.11 -5.01
N ASP A 135 0.08 -24.37 -4.96
CA ASP A 135 1.38 -24.73 -5.48
C ASP A 135 2.48 -24.35 -4.46
N PRO A 136 3.02 -25.32 -3.71
CA PRO A 136 4.08 -25.09 -2.72
C PRO A 136 5.38 -24.51 -3.28
N SER A 137 5.60 -24.55 -4.60
CA SER A 137 6.76 -23.93 -5.26
C SER A 137 6.62 -22.42 -5.42
N THR A 138 5.40 -21.86 -5.27
CA THR A 138 5.15 -20.42 -5.35
C THR A 138 5.93 -19.67 -4.27
N VAL A 139 6.73 -18.69 -4.69
CA VAL A 139 7.48 -17.82 -3.78
C VAL A 139 6.50 -16.92 -3.01
N GLU A 140 6.70 -16.87 -1.70
CA GLU A 140 5.97 -15.94 -0.83
C GLU A 140 6.71 -14.61 -0.81
N TRP A 141 6.04 -13.55 -1.24
CA TRP A 141 6.59 -12.20 -1.26
C TRP A 141 5.81 -11.31 -0.28
N LYS A 142 6.45 -10.23 0.16
CA LYS A 142 5.81 -9.18 0.97
C LYS A 142 5.79 -7.86 0.22
N HIS A 143 4.82 -7.01 0.53
CA HIS A 143 4.73 -5.70 -0.13
C HIS A 143 5.98 -4.86 0.13
N GLU A 144 6.67 -5.03 1.27
CA GLU A 144 7.94 -4.36 1.56
C GLU A 144 9.04 -4.76 0.56
N ASP A 145 9.16 -6.05 0.20
CA ASP A 145 10.14 -6.54 -0.77
C ASP A 145 9.87 -5.93 -2.16
N VAL A 146 8.60 -5.87 -2.54
CA VAL A 146 8.16 -5.27 -3.80
C VAL A 146 8.35 -3.75 -3.78
N SER A 147 8.17 -3.07 -2.65
CA SER A 147 8.45 -1.64 -2.51
C SER A 147 9.93 -1.33 -2.77
N ARG A 148 10.85 -2.14 -2.22
CA ARG A 148 12.30 -2.01 -2.47
C ARG A 148 12.62 -2.14 -3.96
N MET A 149 12.11 -3.19 -4.59
CA MET A 149 12.28 -3.43 -6.03
C MET A 149 11.66 -2.31 -6.89
N MET A 150 10.48 -1.83 -6.53
CA MET A 150 9.76 -0.79 -7.25
C MET A 150 10.49 0.55 -7.20
N ILE A 151 11.23 0.85 -6.13
CA ILE A 151 12.08 2.05 -6.07
C ILE A 151 13.20 1.97 -7.11
N ASP A 152 13.92 0.83 -7.15
CA ASP A 152 15.00 0.64 -8.13
C ASP A 152 14.44 0.76 -9.57
N TYR A 153 13.28 0.15 -9.83
CA TYR A 153 12.60 0.25 -11.12
C TYR A 153 12.13 1.68 -11.44
N MET A 154 11.50 2.37 -10.49
CA MET A 154 11.00 3.74 -10.65
C MET A 154 12.13 4.72 -10.97
N ILE A 155 13.28 4.61 -10.28
CA ILE A 155 14.45 5.46 -10.57
C ILE A 155 15.03 5.10 -11.94
N LYS A 156 15.08 3.82 -12.29
CA LYS A 156 15.66 3.36 -13.56
C LYS A 156 14.86 3.81 -14.79
N GLU A 157 13.54 3.76 -14.74
CA GLU A 157 12.67 4.00 -15.90
C GLU A 157 12.30 5.46 -16.13
N ASN A 158 12.55 6.34 -15.15
CA ASN A 158 12.22 7.76 -15.25
C ASN A 158 13.54 8.57 -15.27
N ASP A 159 14.03 8.91 -16.46
CA ASP A 159 15.31 9.62 -16.63
C ASP A 159 15.36 10.94 -15.83
N ASP A 160 14.28 11.74 -15.86
CA ASP A 160 14.17 12.97 -15.06
C ASP A 160 14.32 12.71 -13.55
N LEU A 161 13.77 11.59 -13.06
CA LEU A 161 13.88 11.22 -11.65
C LEU A 161 15.30 10.76 -11.31
N LYS A 162 15.92 9.97 -12.19
CA LYS A 162 17.30 9.54 -12.05
C LYS A 162 18.25 10.73 -11.99
N GLU A 163 18.07 11.70 -12.87
CA GLU A 163 18.82 12.96 -12.84
C GLU A 163 18.55 13.74 -11.55
N ALA A 164 17.29 13.83 -11.10
CA ALA A 164 16.96 14.52 -9.86
C ALA A 164 17.61 13.87 -8.62
N PHE A 165 17.66 12.53 -8.55
CA PHE A 165 18.40 11.79 -7.53
C PHE A 165 19.89 12.10 -7.60
N GLN A 166 20.47 12.07 -8.80
CA GLN A 166 21.89 12.35 -9.01
C GLN A 166 22.27 13.78 -8.66
N MET A 167 21.42 14.76 -8.98
CA MET A 167 21.59 16.16 -8.61
C MET A 167 21.51 16.36 -7.10
N ARG A 168 20.64 15.60 -6.41
CA ARG A 168 20.41 15.76 -4.97
C ARG A 168 21.46 15.06 -4.11
N PHE A 169 21.82 13.82 -4.45
CA PHE A 169 22.69 12.97 -3.65
C PHE A 169 24.12 12.89 -4.19
N GLY A 170 24.36 13.23 -5.46
CA GLY A 170 25.70 13.28 -6.03
C GLY A 170 26.40 11.92 -6.01
N ALA A 171 27.58 11.84 -5.39
CA ALA A 171 28.31 10.59 -5.25
C ALA A 171 27.62 9.59 -4.30
N ASP A 172 26.72 10.06 -3.42
CA ASP A 172 26.04 9.23 -2.41
C ASP A 172 24.71 8.65 -2.91
N THR A 173 24.37 8.77 -4.20
CA THR A 173 23.06 8.33 -4.75
C THR A 173 22.79 6.85 -4.43
N GLU A 174 23.73 5.96 -4.72
CA GLU A 174 23.56 4.52 -4.48
C GLU A 174 23.39 4.20 -2.99
N ARG A 175 24.25 4.78 -2.14
CA ARG A 175 24.15 4.66 -0.68
C ARG A 175 22.82 5.18 -0.15
N SER A 176 22.35 6.32 -0.66
CA SER A 176 21.09 6.95 -0.24
C SER A 176 19.89 6.12 -0.65
N THR A 177 19.90 5.56 -1.86
CA THR A 177 18.86 4.63 -2.34
C THR A 177 18.81 3.36 -1.49
N GLU A 178 19.95 2.78 -1.12
CA GLU A 178 19.98 1.62 -0.22
C GLU A 178 19.47 1.97 1.18
N PHE A 179 19.87 3.12 1.73
CA PHE A 179 19.36 3.60 3.02
C PHE A 179 17.83 3.82 3.00
N ILE A 180 17.27 4.38 1.93
CA ILE A 180 15.82 4.49 1.75
C ILE A 180 15.15 3.12 1.82
N LYS A 181 15.72 2.10 1.15
CA LYS A 181 15.18 0.74 1.14
C LYS A 181 15.24 0.09 2.53
N ASP A 182 16.33 0.30 3.26
CA ASP A 182 16.49 -0.22 4.63
C ASP A 182 15.54 0.46 5.63
N LEU A 183 15.20 1.73 5.42
CA LEU A 183 14.19 2.43 6.22
C LEU A 183 12.76 1.92 5.98
N ILE A 184 12.46 1.39 4.78
CA ILE A 184 11.13 0.87 4.43
C ILE A 184 10.83 -0.43 5.15
N ASP A 185 11.79 -1.35 5.20
CA ASP A 185 11.62 -2.62 5.91
C ASP A 185 12.12 -2.57 7.36
N GLY A 186 12.75 -1.46 7.78
CA GLY A 186 13.27 -1.25 9.13
C GLY A 186 14.51 -2.08 9.46
N THR A 187 15.26 -2.53 8.45
CA THR A 187 16.46 -3.34 8.61
C THR A 187 17.63 -2.47 9.09
N GLN A 188 18.13 -2.75 10.28
CA GLN A 188 19.37 -2.14 10.82
C GLN A 188 20.56 -3.03 10.49
N LYS A 189 21.57 -2.51 9.79
CA LYS A 189 22.78 -3.27 9.44
C LYS A 189 23.87 -3.02 10.48
N GLU A 190 24.54 -4.08 10.96
CA GLU A 190 25.57 -3.98 12.03
C GLU A 190 26.76 -3.05 11.69
N THR A 191 26.99 -2.82 10.39
CA THR A 191 28.04 -1.95 9.85
C THR A 191 27.71 -0.46 9.91
N GLU A 192 26.48 -0.10 10.27
CA GLU A 192 26.02 1.29 10.29
C GLU A 192 26.42 2.01 11.58
N ASP A 193 26.46 3.35 11.51
CA ASP A 193 26.73 4.16 12.69
C ASP A 193 25.58 4.03 13.68
N LYS A 194 25.84 3.31 14.78
CA LYS A 194 24.92 3.10 15.89
C LYS A 194 24.38 4.40 16.49
N ALA A 195 25.08 5.52 16.30
CA ALA A 195 24.60 6.84 16.68
C ALA A 195 23.35 7.28 15.88
N LYS A 196 23.04 6.65 14.74
CA LYS A 196 21.89 6.99 13.86
C LYS A 196 20.77 5.94 13.84
N TYR A 197 20.84 4.91 14.69
CA TYR A 197 19.84 3.82 14.71
C TYR A 197 18.40 4.28 14.95
N TYR A 198 18.20 5.39 15.68
CA TYR A 198 16.88 5.99 15.87
C TYR A 198 16.16 6.34 14.55
N MET A 199 16.87 6.54 13.44
CA MET A 199 16.27 6.87 12.14
C MET A 199 15.41 5.72 11.59
N TYR A 200 15.82 4.47 11.83
CA TYR A 200 15.08 3.27 11.44
C TYR A 200 13.80 3.06 12.27
N GLU A 201 13.64 3.80 13.37
CA GLU A 201 12.44 3.77 14.21
C GLU A 201 11.33 4.72 13.72
N ILE A 202 11.59 5.52 12.67
CA ILE A 202 10.65 6.54 12.18
C ILE A 202 9.58 5.94 11.25
N VAL A 203 10.01 5.21 10.21
CA VAL A 203 9.13 4.73 9.12
C VAL A 203 8.57 3.33 9.42
N ALA A 204 9.45 2.38 9.77
CA ALA A 204 9.08 1.01 10.06
C ALA A 204 9.76 0.51 11.33
N ASN A 205 9.10 0.69 12.49
CA ASN A 205 9.73 0.44 13.77
C ASN A 205 9.62 -1.03 14.22
N LYS A 206 10.61 -1.85 13.88
CA LYS A 206 10.64 -3.28 14.26
C LYS A 206 10.87 -3.53 15.75
N ARG A 207 11.32 -2.53 16.52
CA ARG A 207 11.57 -2.67 17.97
C ARG A 207 10.25 -2.77 18.74
N ASN A 208 9.31 -1.87 18.47
CA ASN A 208 8.10 -1.70 19.27
C ASN A 208 6.83 -1.37 18.48
N GLU A 209 6.88 -1.35 17.14
CA GLU A 209 5.73 -1.12 16.26
C GLU A 209 5.08 0.27 16.46
N ILE A 210 5.86 1.29 16.84
CA ILE A 210 5.42 2.68 16.91
C ILE A 210 6.19 3.50 15.88
N ASP A 211 5.52 3.81 14.77
CA ASP A 211 6.07 4.49 13.60
C ASP A 211 5.02 5.43 12.97
N VAL A 212 5.47 6.30 12.08
CA VAL A 212 4.62 7.34 11.47
C VAL A 212 3.58 6.79 10.49
N ASP A 213 3.80 5.60 9.92
CA ASP A 213 2.80 4.85 9.15
C ASP A 213 1.51 4.66 9.98
N LYS A 214 1.66 4.08 11.18
CA LYS A 214 0.53 3.88 12.11
C LYS A 214 -0.16 5.17 12.51
N MET A 215 0.62 6.23 12.71
CA MET A 215 0.07 7.53 13.08
C MET A 215 -0.85 8.09 11.98
N ASP A 216 -0.46 7.96 10.71
CA ASP A 216 -1.29 8.39 9.59
C ASP A 216 -2.54 7.51 9.46
N TYR A 217 -2.38 6.19 9.34
CA TYR A 217 -3.53 5.35 9.05
C TYR A 217 -4.53 5.33 10.22
N PHE A 218 -4.11 5.48 11.48
CA PHE A 218 -5.09 5.62 12.57
C PHE A 218 -5.97 6.85 12.40
N ALA A 219 -5.40 7.99 12.04
CA ALA A 219 -6.15 9.22 11.83
C ALA A 219 -7.02 9.13 10.56
N ARG A 220 -6.43 8.67 9.46
CA ARG A 220 -7.06 8.56 8.14
C ARG A 220 -8.16 7.52 8.09
N ASP A 221 -7.90 6.32 8.62
CA ASP A 221 -8.89 5.25 8.64
C ASP A 221 -10.02 5.58 9.60
N CYS A 222 -9.74 6.19 10.76
CA CYS A 222 -10.81 6.65 11.63
C CYS A 222 -11.70 7.69 10.93
N HIS A 223 -11.11 8.65 10.21
CA HIS A 223 -11.86 9.61 9.40
C HIS A 223 -12.72 8.91 8.34
N GLY A 224 -12.12 8.03 7.52
CA GLY A 224 -12.83 7.29 6.46
C GLY A 224 -13.88 6.31 6.98
N LEU A 225 -13.71 5.74 8.18
CA LEU A 225 -14.64 4.79 8.79
C LEU A 225 -15.71 5.46 9.66
N GLY A 226 -15.64 6.78 9.90
CA GLY A 226 -16.51 7.47 10.85
C GLY A 226 -16.24 7.09 12.31
N MET A 227 -15.02 6.64 12.61
CA MET A 227 -14.54 6.33 13.95
C MET A 227 -13.72 7.48 14.53
N LYS A 228 -13.48 7.47 15.84
CA LYS A 228 -12.58 8.44 16.50
C LYS A 228 -11.29 7.72 16.91
N SER A 229 -10.16 8.32 16.57
CA SER A 229 -8.86 7.96 17.15
C SER A 229 -8.67 8.75 18.44
N ASN A 230 -8.36 8.06 19.54
CA ASN A 230 -8.00 8.69 20.80
C ASN A 230 -6.50 9.02 20.88
N PHE A 231 -5.70 8.54 19.91
CA PHE A 231 -4.27 8.75 19.91
C PHE A 231 -3.91 10.12 19.30
N ASP A 232 -3.33 10.99 20.10
CA ASP A 232 -2.82 12.30 19.66
C ASP A 232 -1.35 12.16 19.20
N HIS A 233 -1.19 11.91 17.90
CA HIS A 233 0.11 11.73 17.27
C HIS A 233 0.96 13.02 17.27
N LEU A 234 0.35 14.21 17.16
CA LEU A 234 1.08 15.47 17.17
C LEU A 234 1.66 15.76 18.57
N ARG A 235 0.87 15.50 19.61
CA ARG A 235 1.37 15.53 20.98
C ARG A 235 2.50 14.51 21.16
N PHE A 236 2.32 13.27 20.73
CA PHE A 236 3.35 12.22 20.82
C PHE A 236 4.67 12.70 20.20
N ILE A 237 4.65 13.12 18.93
CA ILE A 237 5.81 13.65 18.20
C ILE A 237 6.49 14.77 19.01
N SER A 238 5.71 15.71 19.57
CA SER A 238 6.26 16.83 20.35
C SER A 238 7.06 16.42 21.59
N GLN A 239 6.80 15.22 22.12
CA GLN A 239 7.42 14.67 23.32
C GLN A 239 8.59 13.71 23.04
N CYS A 240 8.85 13.34 21.78
CA CYS A 240 9.96 12.49 21.38
C CYS A 240 11.32 13.22 21.45
N ARG A 241 12.39 12.46 21.77
CA ARG A 241 13.80 12.89 21.74
C ARG A 241 14.70 11.75 21.25
N VAL A 242 15.87 12.10 20.71
CA VAL A 242 16.95 11.15 20.42
C VAL A 242 17.80 11.01 21.67
N MET A 243 17.97 9.79 22.18
CA MET A 243 18.74 9.54 23.40
C MET A 243 19.54 8.25 23.27
N PHE A 244 20.66 8.16 23.99
CA PHE A 244 21.40 6.92 24.16
C PHE A 244 20.67 6.01 25.15
N SER A 245 20.56 4.75 24.79
CA SER A 245 19.97 3.72 25.65
C SER A 245 20.84 3.48 26.89
N SER A 246 20.23 3.35 28.07
CA SER A 246 20.92 2.91 29.28
C SER A 246 21.54 1.51 29.12
N ASP A 247 20.92 0.68 28.29
CA ASP A 247 21.26 -0.73 28.14
C ASP A 247 22.26 -0.94 26.98
N THR A 248 22.23 -0.05 25.98
CA THR A 248 23.14 -0.03 24.83
C THR A 248 23.74 1.38 24.67
N PRO A 249 24.81 1.73 25.42
CA PRO A 249 25.31 3.12 25.52
C PRO A 249 25.82 3.74 24.21
N ASP A 250 26.11 2.92 23.19
CA ASP A 250 26.57 3.37 21.88
C ASP A 250 25.43 3.50 20.85
N GLU A 251 24.21 3.11 21.22
CA GLU A 251 23.04 3.08 20.32
C GLU A 251 22.03 4.16 20.71
N THR A 252 21.56 4.90 19.71
CA THR A 252 20.49 5.88 19.87
C THR A 252 19.12 5.27 19.58
N THR A 253 18.11 5.75 20.30
CA THR A 253 16.71 5.38 20.13
C THR A 253 15.81 6.60 20.28
N ILE A 254 14.58 6.53 19.78
CA ILE A 254 13.54 7.51 20.03
C ILE A 254 12.97 7.27 21.42
N ALA A 255 13.36 8.11 22.37
CA ALA A 255 12.81 8.11 23.72
C ALA A 255 11.58 9.03 23.82
N VAL A 256 10.59 8.58 24.59
CA VAL A 256 9.32 9.28 24.79
C VAL A 256 9.21 9.80 26.22
N ARG A 257 8.54 10.93 26.41
CA ARG A 257 8.34 11.46 27.76
C ARG A 257 7.49 10.50 28.61
N ASP A 258 7.95 10.17 29.82
CA ASP A 258 7.29 9.26 30.79
C ASP A 258 5.76 9.41 30.92
N LYS A 259 5.27 10.65 30.99
CA LYS A 259 3.83 10.96 31.10
C LYS A 259 2.98 10.52 29.89
N GLU A 260 3.60 10.23 28.74
CA GLU A 260 2.90 9.80 27.53
C GLU A 260 2.60 8.30 27.53
N LYS A 261 2.97 7.55 28.57
CA LYS A 261 2.74 6.10 28.64
C LYS A 261 1.27 5.72 28.44
N TYR A 262 0.32 6.51 28.95
CA TYR A 262 -1.10 6.26 28.73
C TYR A 262 -1.53 6.57 27.28
N ASN A 263 -1.00 7.63 26.67
CA ASN A 263 -1.23 7.97 25.25
C ASN A 263 -0.77 6.81 24.33
N LEU A 264 0.35 6.15 24.67
CA LEU A 264 0.79 4.94 23.98
C LEU A 264 -0.15 3.73 24.15
N TYR A 265 -0.82 3.60 25.30
CA TYR A 265 -1.87 2.59 25.44
C TYR A 265 -3.10 2.92 24.58
N GLU A 266 -3.48 4.20 24.45
CA GLU A 266 -4.54 4.64 23.54
C GLU A 266 -4.21 4.36 22.07
N LEU A 267 -2.94 4.45 21.67
CA LEU A 267 -2.44 4.03 20.35
C LEU A 267 -2.82 2.56 20.07
N PHE A 268 -2.39 1.65 20.95
CA PHE A 268 -2.67 0.22 20.75
C PHE A 268 -4.14 -0.14 20.95
N HIS A 269 -4.87 0.60 21.79
CA HIS A 269 -6.32 0.45 21.91
C HIS A 269 -7.05 0.86 20.62
N THR A 270 -6.64 1.98 20.00
CA THR A 270 -7.15 2.43 18.70
C THR A 270 -6.87 1.39 17.63
N ARG A 271 -5.65 0.85 17.59
CA ARG A 271 -5.28 -0.27 16.71
C ARG A 271 -6.26 -1.44 16.86
N ILE A 272 -6.40 -1.98 18.07
CA ILE A 272 -7.32 -3.11 18.31
C ILE A 272 -8.76 -2.77 17.94
N GLY A 273 -9.21 -1.53 18.20
CA GLY A 273 -10.52 -1.04 17.82
C GLY A 273 -10.76 -1.10 16.31
N LEU A 274 -9.81 -0.58 15.52
CA LEU A 274 -9.86 -0.61 14.05
C LEU A 274 -9.82 -2.04 13.51
N PHE A 275 -8.93 -2.87 14.04
CA PHE A 275 -8.82 -4.28 13.64
C PHE A 275 -10.10 -5.06 13.93
N ARG A 276 -10.70 -4.93 15.12
CA ARG A 276 -11.93 -5.65 15.50
C ARG A 276 -13.17 -5.15 14.77
N ARG A 277 -13.31 -3.84 14.56
CA ARG A 277 -14.55 -3.25 14.04
C ARG A 277 -14.55 -3.13 12.52
N ALA A 278 -13.41 -2.87 11.90
CA ALA A 278 -13.29 -2.64 10.46
C ALA A 278 -12.47 -3.72 9.78
N TYR A 279 -11.16 -3.79 10.04
CA TYR A 279 -10.26 -4.58 9.20
C TYR A 279 -10.58 -6.07 9.22
N TYR A 280 -10.93 -6.64 10.38
CA TYR A 280 -11.36 -8.03 10.54
C TYR A 280 -12.87 -8.20 10.73
N HIS A 281 -13.65 -7.21 10.31
CA HIS A 281 -15.10 -7.33 10.29
C HIS A 281 -15.51 -8.55 9.45
N LYS A 282 -16.48 -9.33 9.97
CA LYS A 282 -16.92 -10.60 9.36
C LYS A 282 -17.35 -10.47 7.90
N VAL A 283 -18.01 -9.37 7.54
CA VAL A 283 -18.46 -9.14 6.16
C VAL A 283 -17.29 -8.72 5.26
N THR A 284 -16.40 -7.85 5.76
CA THR A 284 -15.16 -7.47 5.05
C THR A 284 -14.37 -8.71 4.67
N LYS A 285 -14.19 -9.62 5.63
CA LYS A 285 -13.44 -10.85 5.39
C LYS A 285 -14.17 -11.82 4.46
N ALA A 286 -15.50 -11.89 4.46
CA ALA A 286 -16.25 -12.67 3.49
C ALA A 286 -16.00 -12.15 2.05
N VAL A 287 -16.03 -10.82 1.86
CA VAL A 287 -15.70 -10.17 0.58
C VAL A 287 -14.28 -10.51 0.15
N GLU A 288 -13.29 -10.33 1.03
CA GLU A 288 -11.90 -10.60 0.71
C GLU A 288 -11.64 -12.08 0.38
N LEU A 289 -12.31 -13.02 1.06
CA LEU A 289 -12.23 -14.45 0.76
C LEU A 289 -12.77 -14.77 -0.64
N MET A 290 -13.93 -14.19 -1.01
CA MET A 290 -14.51 -14.38 -2.35
C MET A 290 -13.65 -13.78 -3.45
N PHE A 291 -13.11 -12.59 -3.22
CA PHE A 291 -12.16 -11.97 -4.15
C PHE A 291 -10.86 -12.76 -4.25
N THR A 292 -10.34 -13.30 -3.15
CA THR A 292 -9.17 -14.20 -3.17
C THR A 292 -9.47 -15.44 -4.02
N ASP A 293 -10.62 -16.08 -3.82
CA ASP A 293 -11.03 -17.24 -4.62
C ASP A 293 -11.18 -16.88 -6.11
N ALA A 294 -11.66 -15.67 -6.42
CA ALA A 294 -11.73 -15.19 -7.80
C ALA A 294 -10.34 -14.99 -8.41
N LEU A 295 -9.43 -14.32 -7.70
CA LEU A 295 -8.05 -14.07 -8.16
C LEU A 295 -7.29 -15.39 -8.41
N VAL A 296 -7.41 -16.36 -7.49
CA VAL A 296 -6.78 -17.69 -7.62
C VAL A 296 -7.31 -18.45 -8.85
N LYS A 297 -8.60 -18.31 -9.17
CA LYS A 297 -9.20 -18.92 -10.36
C LYS A 297 -8.83 -18.22 -11.66
N SER A 298 -8.55 -16.92 -11.61
CA SER A 298 -8.11 -16.12 -12.77
C SER A 298 -6.58 -16.06 -12.95
N ASN A 299 -5.80 -16.63 -12.02
CA ASN A 299 -4.34 -16.48 -11.95
C ASN A 299 -3.63 -16.78 -13.29
N ASP A 300 -4.08 -17.82 -13.99
CA ASP A 300 -3.47 -18.34 -15.21
C ASP A 300 -4.04 -17.69 -16.49
N HIS A 301 -4.93 -16.69 -16.33
CA HIS A 301 -5.61 -15.99 -17.42
C HIS A 301 -5.38 -14.48 -17.36
N PHE A 302 -4.23 -14.10 -16.83
CA PHE A 302 -3.84 -12.71 -16.67
C PHE A 302 -3.50 -12.10 -18.03
N LEU A 303 -4.45 -11.35 -18.60
CA LEU A 303 -4.27 -10.60 -19.84
C LEU A 303 -4.06 -9.12 -19.50
N PHE A 304 -3.02 -8.52 -20.09
CA PHE A 304 -2.91 -7.08 -20.17
C PHE A 304 -3.53 -6.59 -21.46
N GLN A 305 -4.38 -5.56 -21.36
CA GLN A 305 -4.63 -4.67 -22.48
C GLN A 305 -3.41 -3.78 -22.68
N ASN A 306 -2.91 -3.69 -23.91
CA ASN A 306 -1.99 -2.63 -24.29
C ASN A 306 -2.73 -1.27 -24.26
N ASN A 307 -2.01 -0.15 -24.40
CA ASN A 307 -2.59 1.20 -24.44
C ASN A 307 -3.53 1.44 -25.64
N LYS A 308 -3.85 0.40 -26.41
CA LYS A 308 -4.70 0.39 -27.60
C LYS A 308 -5.86 -0.62 -27.48
N GLY A 309 -6.05 -1.24 -26.31
CA GLY A 309 -7.20 -2.08 -26.02
C GLY A 309 -7.20 -3.46 -26.70
N GLU A 310 -6.05 -3.99 -27.12
CA GLU A 310 -5.94 -5.33 -27.72
C GLU A 310 -5.23 -6.34 -26.78
N ASP A 311 -5.71 -7.59 -26.80
CA ASP A 311 -5.09 -8.77 -26.17
C ASP A 311 -4.10 -9.42 -27.16
N VAL A 312 -2.85 -9.73 -26.76
CA VAL A 312 -1.81 -10.33 -27.67
C VAL A 312 -1.19 -11.60 -27.03
N LYS A 313 -0.31 -12.42 -27.69
CA LYS A 313 0.69 -13.43 -27.12
C LYS A 313 2.21 -13.09 -27.32
N MET A 314 3.15 -13.39 -26.38
CA MET A 314 4.57 -12.88 -26.40
C MET A 314 5.43 -13.50 -27.47
N SER A 315 5.20 -14.76 -27.79
CA SER A 315 6.05 -15.54 -28.67
C SER A 315 6.28 -14.93 -30.06
N GLU A 316 5.53 -13.89 -30.43
CA GLU A 316 5.48 -13.28 -31.76
C GLU A 316 6.10 -11.87 -31.82
N ALA A 317 6.76 -11.39 -30.75
CA ALA A 317 7.04 -9.95 -30.58
C ALA A 317 8.44 -9.45 -30.95
N TRP A 318 9.38 -10.31 -31.40
CA TRP A 318 10.77 -9.94 -31.68
C TRP A 318 11.04 -9.58 -33.15
N GLU A 319 10.05 -9.65 -34.04
CA GLU A 319 10.20 -9.41 -35.49
C GLU A 319 10.06 -7.93 -35.92
N HIS A 320 9.86 -6.96 -35.00
CA HIS A 320 9.50 -5.57 -35.34
C HIS A 320 10.33 -4.48 -34.64
N PRO A 321 11.39 -3.95 -35.29
CA PRO A 321 12.26 -2.87 -34.78
C PRO A 321 11.61 -1.47 -34.69
N GLU A 322 10.42 -1.27 -35.28
CA GLU A 322 9.73 0.03 -35.36
C GLU A 322 9.09 0.53 -34.05
N VAL A 323 9.21 -0.21 -32.95
CA VAL A 323 8.67 0.15 -31.63
C VAL A 323 9.32 1.40 -31.01
N TYR A 324 10.38 1.95 -31.62
CA TYR A 324 11.24 2.97 -31.03
C TYR A 324 11.16 4.40 -31.63
N LYS A 325 10.27 4.71 -32.58
CA LYS A 325 10.13 6.10 -33.08
C LYS A 325 8.70 6.48 -33.46
N ILE A 326 8.26 7.68 -33.03
CA ILE A 326 6.95 8.27 -33.34
C ILE A 326 7.15 9.58 -34.12
N GLN A 327 6.68 9.62 -35.38
CA GLN A 327 6.21 10.83 -36.10
C GLN A 327 5.52 10.46 -37.44
N GLY A 328 4.38 11.10 -37.74
CA GLY A 328 3.76 11.18 -39.09
C GLY A 328 2.58 10.24 -39.38
N GLU A 329 1.34 10.67 -39.15
CA GLU A 329 0.14 9.80 -39.28
C GLU A 329 -0.82 10.13 -40.45
N ASN A 330 -0.76 11.33 -41.04
CA ASN A 330 -1.73 11.75 -42.08
C ASN A 330 -1.45 11.13 -43.46
N ASP A 331 -0.23 11.32 -43.98
CA ASP A 331 0.19 10.75 -45.27
C ASP A 331 0.18 9.21 -45.26
N LYS A 332 0.20 8.63 -44.05
CA LYS A 332 0.24 7.19 -43.82
C LYS A 332 -1.11 6.53 -44.05
N LEU A 333 -2.25 7.17 -43.73
CA LEU A 333 -3.56 6.57 -43.94
C LEU A 333 -3.98 6.60 -45.41
N GLU A 334 -3.76 7.72 -46.09
CA GLU A 334 -4.06 7.84 -47.52
C GLU A 334 -3.18 6.88 -48.34
N SER A 335 -1.87 6.83 -48.06
CA SER A 335 -0.97 5.89 -48.75
C SER A 335 -1.32 4.42 -48.51
N LEU A 336 -1.79 4.06 -47.30
CA LEU A 336 -2.23 2.70 -47.00
C LEU A 336 -3.56 2.35 -47.68
N LEU A 337 -4.51 3.28 -47.74
CA LEU A 337 -5.78 3.08 -48.45
C LEU A 337 -5.56 2.94 -49.97
N LEU A 338 -4.63 3.70 -50.54
CA LEU A 338 -4.25 3.59 -51.96
C LEU A 338 -3.46 2.31 -52.30
N GLN A 339 -2.98 1.56 -51.30
CA GLN A 339 -2.40 0.23 -51.49
C GLN A 339 -3.47 -0.88 -51.53
N THR A 340 -4.74 -0.53 -51.35
CA THR A 340 -5.89 -1.43 -51.48
C THR A 340 -6.53 -1.31 -52.87
N GLU A 341 -7.73 -1.85 -53.05
CA GLU A 341 -8.53 -1.71 -54.29
C GLU A 341 -9.23 -0.34 -54.45
N LEU A 342 -8.92 0.60 -53.57
CA LEU A 342 -9.45 1.97 -53.56
C LEU A 342 -8.49 2.93 -54.27
N THR A 343 -9.06 3.88 -54.99
CA THR A 343 -8.33 4.94 -55.71
C THR A 343 -8.60 6.30 -55.06
N GLU A 344 -7.84 7.34 -55.43
CA GLU A 344 -8.04 8.71 -54.91
C GLU A 344 -9.44 9.28 -55.20
N ASP A 345 -10.11 8.74 -56.22
CA ASP A 345 -11.48 9.09 -56.60
C ASP A 345 -12.55 8.41 -55.73
N ASP A 346 -12.19 7.37 -54.96
CA ASP A 346 -13.13 6.59 -54.15
C ASP A 346 -13.34 7.17 -52.73
N PHE A 347 -12.41 7.98 -52.23
CA PHE A 347 -12.46 8.50 -50.85
C PHE A 347 -11.79 9.88 -50.67
N ALA A 348 -12.08 10.53 -49.54
CA ALA A 348 -11.36 11.71 -49.06
C ALA A 348 -11.01 11.51 -47.57
N VAL A 349 -9.78 11.80 -47.16
CA VAL A 349 -9.42 11.86 -45.74
C VAL A 349 -9.33 13.33 -45.33
N GLN A 350 -10.14 13.72 -44.36
CA GLN A 350 -10.11 15.06 -43.79
C GLN A 350 -9.61 14.97 -42.35
N LYS A 351 -8.49 15.65 -42.09
CA LYS A 351 -8.08 15.97 -40.73
C LYS A 351 -8.92 17.13 -40.24
N VAL A 352 -9.75 16.88 -39.22
CA VAL A 352 -10.55 17.90 -38.56
C VAL A 352 -9.92 18.20 -37.22
N THR A 353 -9.38 19.41 -37.11
CA THR A 353 -8.82 19.93 -35.87
C THR A 353 -9.89 20.76 -35.17
N TYR A 354 -10.31 20.35 -33.98
CA TYR A 354 -11.10 21.21 -33.10
C TYR A 354 -10.13 21.88 -32.14
N SER A 355 -10.28 23.19 -31.98
CA SER A 355 -9.55 23.92 -30.95
C SER A 355 -10.45 24.93 -30.29
N TYR A 356 -10.03 25.41 -29.12
CA TYR A 356 -10.70 26.50 -28.41
C TYR A 356 -10.47 27.88 -29.08
N GLY A 357 -10.05 27.92 -30.36
CA GLY A 357 -9.93 29.13 -31.17
C GLY A 357 -8.50 29.65 -31.38
N LYS A 358 -7.48 29.05 -30.73
CA LYS A 358 -6.07 29.40 -30.90
C LYS A 358 -5.16 28.18 -31.12
N GLY A 359 -5.66 27.16 -31.83
CA GLY A 359 -4.90 25.93 -32.04
C GLY A 359 -4.55 25.25 -30.72
N PRO A 360 -3.32 24.74 -30.51
CA PRO A 360 -2.96 24.02 -29.29
C PRO A 360 -2.78 24.95 -28.09
N ASP A 361 -2.70 26.26 -28.32
CA ASP A 361 -2.51 27.26 -27.27
C ASP A 361 -3.82 27.57 -26.56
N ASN A 362 -3.74 27.79 -25.25
CA ASN A 362 -4.86 28.28 -24.47
C ASN A 362 -5.24 29.71 -24.91
N PRO A 363 -6.45 29.96 -25.46
CA PRO A 363 -6.85 31.27 -25.97
C PRO A 363 -6.92 32.34 -24.88
N ILE A 364 -7.15 31.96 -23.62
CA ILE A 364 -7.24 32.88 -22.47
C ILE A 364 -5.90 33.61 -22.25
N THR A 365 -4.78 32.99 -22.64
CA THR A 365 -3.44 33.63 -22.54
C THR A 365 -3.29 34.88 -23.40
N SER A 366 -4.20 35.11 -24.34
CA SER A 366 -4.18 36.28 -25.25
C SER A 366 -5.18 37.36 -24.87
N VAL A 367 -5.92 37.16 -23.77
CA VAL A 367 -6.90 38.13 -23.25
C VAL A 367 -6.24 38.95 -22.14
N TYR A 368 -6.40 40.27 -22.23
CA TYR A 368 -5.91 41.22 -21.23
C TYR A 368 -7.06 41.62 -20.30
N PHE A 369 -6.77 41.62 -19.01
CA PHE A 369 -7.68 41.94 -17.93
C PHE A 369 -7.19 43.22 -17.24
N TYR A 370 -8.06 43.93 -16.53
CA TYR A 370 -7.68 45.06 -15.66
C TYR A 370 -8.33 44.84 -14.29
N THR A 371 -7.81 45.48 -13.25
CA THR A 371 -8.45 45.46 -11.93
C THR A 371 -9.08 46.82 -11.65
N LYS A 372 -10.12 46.84 -10.81
CA LYS A 372 -10.80 48.08 -10.40
C LYS A 372 -9.87 49.06 -9.66
N GLU A 373 -8.74 48.56 -9.17
CA GLU A 373 -7.70 49.31 -8.45
C GLU A 373 -6.66 49.91 -9.40
N ASN A 374 -6.57 49.44 -10.65
CA ASN A 374 -5.75 50.02 -11.71
C ASN A 374 -6.48 49.87 -13.05
N ASP A 375 -7.43 50.78 -13.31
CA ASP A 375 -8.36 50.73 -14.44
C ASP A 375 -7.84 51.38 -15.73
N THR A 376 -6.63 51.95 -15.68
CA THR A 376 -5.94 52.53 -16.83
C THR A 376 -4.93 51.58 -17.48
N ASP A 377 -4.48 50.54 -16.78
CA ASP A 377 -3.52 49.54 -17.27
C ASP A 377 -4.16 48.16 -17.41
N CYS A 378 -3.75 47.41 -18.45
CA CYS A 378 -4.20 46.03 -18.66
C CYS A 378 -3.04 45.04 -18.49
N PHE A 379 -3.36 43.80 -18.10
CA PHE A 379 -2.42 42.70 -17.93
C PHE A 379 -2.92 41.44 -18.63
N ALA A 380 -2.05 40.72 -19.34
CA ALA A 380 -2.41 39.43 -19.93
C ALA A 380 -2.67 38.38 -18.84
N SER A 381 -3.65 37.48 -19.05
CA SER A 381 -3.80 36.31 -18.19
C SER A 381 -2.56 35.41 -18.32
N THR A 382 -1.64 35.53 -17.38
CA THR A 382 -0.45 34.68 -17.28
C THR A 382 -0.86 33.24 -16.92
N LYS A 383 -0.16 32.26 -17.50
CA LYS A 383 -0.43 30.81 -17.43
C LYS A 383 -1.08 30.31 -16.12
N SER A 384 -2.23 29.66 -16.29
CA SER A 384 -2.86 28.55 -15.54
C SER A 384 -3.05 28.59 -14.02
N ASN A 385 -2.52 29.53 -13.24
CA ASN A 385 -2.49 29.36 -11.78
C ASN A 385 -3.48 30.23 -10.99
N LYS A 386 -4.41 30.95 -11.64
CA LYS A 386 -5.31 31.87 -10.90
C LYS A 386 -6.80 31.87 -11.28
N THR A 387 -7.24 31.10 -12.26
CA THR A 387 -8.62 31.23 -12.81
C THR A 387 -9.53 30.02 -12.60
N SER A 388 -9.05 28.77 -12.72
CA SER A 388 -9.79 27.55 -12.34
C SER A 388 -8.94 26.28 -12.56
N LEU A 389 -9.10 25.26 -11.73
CA LEU A 389 -8.52 23.92 -11.92
C LEU A 389 -9.30 23.05 -12.92
N PHE A 390 -10.47 23.50 -13.38
CA PHE A 390 -11.29 22.81 -14.38
C PHE A 390 -10.97 23.21 -15.83
N LEU A 391 -9.84 23.90 -16.05
CA LEU A 391 -9.43 24.25 -17.40
C LEU A 391 -8.85 23.00 -18.10
N PRO A 392 -9.21 22.73 -19.37
CA PRO A 392 -8.69 21.58 -20.10
C PRO A 392 -7.17 21.70 -20.26
N GLU A 393 -6.44 20.59 -20.12
CA GLU A 393 -4.98 20.56 -20.29
C GLU A 393 -4.56 20.64 -21.77
N THR A 394 -5.45 20.19 -22.66
CA THR A 394 -5.27 20.22 -24.11
C THR A 394 -6.35 21.11 -24.73
N PHE A 395 -5.95 22.13 -25.50
CA PHE A 395 -6.85 23.09 -26.13
C PHE A 395 -7.10 22.79 -27.63
N GLN A 396 -6.53 21.69 -28.12
CA GLN A 396 -6.72 21.20 -29.49
C GLN A 396 -6.84 19.68 -29.49
N GLU A 397 -7.78 19.17 -30.28
CA GLU A 397 -7.94 17.75 -30.58
C GLU A 397 -8.02 17.56 -32.10
N GLU A 398 -7.57 16.41 -32.58
CA GLU A 398 -7.50 16.10 -34.01
C GLU A 398 -8.24 14.81 -34.30
N PHE A 399 -9.16 14.85 -35.25
CA PHE A 399 -9.87 13.69 -35.77
C PHE A 399 -9.47 13.44 -37.21
N LEU A 400 -9.33 12.18 -37.59
CA LEU A 400 -9.29 11.77 -38.98
C LEU A 400 -10.69 11.29 -39.38
N ARG A 401 -11.30 11.97 -40.35
CA ARG A 401 -12.57 11.58 -40.94
C ARG A 401 -12.33 11.06 -42.35
N VAL A 402 -12.79 9.85 -42.62
CA VAL A 402 -12.74 9.27 -43.96
C VAL A 402 -14.13 9.33 -44.56
N TYR A 403 -14.23 9.96 -45.73
CA TYR A 403 -15.46 10.13 -46.48
C TYR A 403 -15.40 9.27 -47.73
N SER A 404 -16.51 8.59 -48.05
CA SER A 404 -16.66 7.93 -49.34
C SER A 404 -17.07 8.95 -50.39
N LYS A 405 -16.41 8.92 -51.54
CA LYS A 405 -16.84 9.64 -52.75
C LYS A 405 -17.63 8.74 -53.71
N ASN A 406 -17.62 7.43 -53.46
CA ASN A 406 -18.23 6.41 -54.29
C ASN A 406 -19.06 5.44 -53.44
N ASP A 407 -20.38 5.62 -53.47
CA ASP A 407 -21.33 4.87 -52.65
C ASP A 407 -21.29 3.35 -52.89
N GLU A 408 -20.91 2.89 -54.08
CA GLU A 408 -20.80 1.46 -54.39
C GLU A 408 -19.63 0.79 -53.66
N LYS A 409 -18.60 1.56 -53.28
CA LYS A 409 -17.42 1.06 -52.57
C LYS A 409 -17.40 1.43 -51.09
N ILE A 410 -18.50 1.96 -50.53
CA ILE A 410 -18.52 2.45 -49.14
C ILE A 410 -18.22 1.34 -48.12
N ASP A 411 -18.65 0.12 -48.37
CA ASP A 411 -18.43 -1.01 -47.45
C ASP A 411 -16.99 -1.52 -47.51
N ILE A 412 -16.38 -1.47 -48.70
CA ILE A 412 -14.94 -1.73 -48.91
C ILE A 412 -14.14 -0.62 -48.20
N LEU A 413 -14.47 0.64 -48.42
CA LEU A 413 -13.80 1.78 -47.78
C LEU A 413 -13.87 1.72 -46.26
N LYS A 414 -15.03 1.41 -45.67
CA LYS A 414 -15.17 1.25 -44.21
C LYS A 414 -14.29 0.11 -43.68
N LYS A 415 -14.28 -1.02 -44.39
CA LYS A 415 -13.49 -2.19 -44.03
C LYS A 415 -12.00 -1.86 -44.10
N GLU A 416 -11.53 -1.36 -45.23
CA GLU A 416 -10.12 -1.05 -45.44
C GLU A 416 -9.65 0.13 -44.58
N THR A 417 -10.47 1.16 -44.36
CA THR A 417 -10.18 2.24 -43.40
C THR A 417 -10.01 1.69 -41.99
N THR A 418 -10.85 0.75 -41.57
CA THR A 418 -10.71 0.10 -40.25
C THR A 418 -9.42 -0.71 -40.18
N VAL A 419 -9.01 -1.37 -41.27
CA VAL A 419 -7.77 -2.16 -41.37
C VAL A 419 -6.54 -1.25 -41.35
N CYS A 420 -6.52 -0.19 -42.16
CA CYS A 420 -5.43 0.76 -42.24
C CYS A 420 -5.29 1.60 -40.97
N LEU A 421 -6.41 2.02 -40.34
CA LEU A 421 -6.38 2.68 -39.03
C LEU A 421 -5.83 1.74 -37.96
N LYS A 422 -6.17 0.44 -37.99
CA LYS A 422 -5.57 -0.60 -37.13
C LYS A 422 -4.09 -0.81 -37.41
N GLN A 423 -3.62 -0.65 -38.65
CA GLN A 423 -2.19 -0.70 -38.99
C GLN A 423 -1.43 0.53 -38.46
N ILE A 424 -2.02 1.73 -38.57
CA ILE A 424 -1.45 2.97 -38.01
C ILE A 424 -1.43 2.91 -36.49
N THR A 425 -2.44 2.30 -35.88
CA THR A 425 -2.45 2.00 -34.45
C THR A 425 -1.64 0.76 -34.07
N LYS A 426 -0.84 0.09 -34.91
CA LYS A 426 -0.03 -1.08 -34.46
C LYS A 426 1.45 -0.78 -34.33
N CYS A 427 1.86 -0.57 -33.08
CA CYS A 427 3.21 -0.78 -32.55
C CYS A 427 2.99 -1.08 -31.08
N PHE A 428 3.01 -2.35 -30.66
CA PHE A 428 3.26 -2.79 -29.28
C PHE A 428 3.58 -4.29 -29.25
N VAL A 429 4.76 -4.59 -28.70
CA VAL A 429 5.38 -5.89 -28.39
C VAL A 429 4.60 -6.58 -27.27
N LYS A 430 4.55 -7.91 -27.27
CA LYS A 430 4.11 -8.66 -26.11
C LYS A 430 5.28 -9.34 -25.38
N ARG A 431 5.26 -9.27 -24.03
CA ARG A 431 6.00 -10.16 -23.14
C ARG A 431 5.15 -11.24 -22.39
N GLU A 432 5.71 -12.44 -22.16
CA GLU A 432 5.19 -13.82 -21.92
C GLU A 432 4.03 -13.95 -20.93
N ASP A 433 3.44 -15.14 -20.88
CA ASP A 433 2.31 -15.54 -20.04
C ASP A 433 2.66 -15.46 -18.53
N VAL A 434 2.92 -14.26 -18.02
CA VAL A 434 3.20 -13.99 -16.60
C VAL A 434 1.92 -14.20 -15.81
N LYS A 435 1.94 -15.15 -14.87
CA LYS A 435 0.82 -15.36 -13.97
C LYS A 435 0.69 -14.20 -12.99
N MET A 436 -0.51 -13.95 -12.50
CA MET A 436 -0.74 -12.92 -11.50
C MET A 436 0.12 -13.12 -10.23
N SER A 437 0.34 -14.38 -9.83
CA SER A 437 1.22 -14.76 -8.72
C SER A 437 2.71 -14.49 -8.95
N GLU A 438 3.13 -14.35 -10.20
CA GLU A 438 4.52 -14.13 -10.62
C GLU A 438 4.75 -12.67 -11.03
N ALA A 439 3.68 -11.84 -11.09
CA ALA A 439 3.73 -10.46 -11.55
C ALA A 439 4.70 -9.57 -10.76
N TRP A 440 4.97 -9.89 -9.50
CA TRP A 440 5.90 -9.13 -8.66
C TRP A 440 7.36 -9.28 -9.12
N GLU A 441 7.71 -10.33 -9.87
CA GLU A 441 9.04 -10.51 -10.46
C GLU A 441 9.28 -9.60 -11.68
N HIS A 442 8.19 -8.97 -12.17
CA HIS A 442 8.16 -8.12 -13.35
C HIS A 442 7.61 -6.73 -12.99
N PRO A 443 8.46 -5.80 -12.53
CA PRO A 443 8.02 -4.46 -12.12
C PRO A 443 7.13 -3.75 -13.15
N GLU A 444 7.43 -3.89 -14.45
CA GLU A 444 6.69 -3.29 -15.57
C GLU A 444 5.25 -3.81 -15.71
N VAL A 445 5.03 -5.05 -15.26
CA VAL A 445 3.74 -5.73 -15.18
C VAL A 445 3.05 -5.32 -13.87
N TYR A 446 3.78 -5.34 -12.76
CA TYR A 446 3.26 -5.01 -11.44
C TYR A 446 2.72 -3.58 -11.34
N VAL A 447 3.34 -2.63 -12.05
CA VAL A 447 2.87 -1.23 -12.10
C VAL A 447 1.43 -1.11 -12.61
N LYS A 448 1.01 -2.03 -13.50
CA LYS A 448 -0.34 -2.05 -14.06
C LYS A 448 -1.33 -2.85 -13.21
N LEU A 449 -0.83 -3.68 -12.30
CA LEU A 449 -1.64 -4.53 -11.44
C LEU A 449 -2.22 -3.70 -10.29
N THR A 450 -3.49 -3.29 -10.42
CA THR A 450 -4.22 -2.48 -9.43
C THR A 450 -5.60 -3.09 -9.14
N ASP A 451 -6.47 -2.42 -8.38
CA ASP A 451 -7.84 -2.89 -8.12
C ASP A 451 -8.66 -3.11 -9.40
N SER A 452 -8.26 -2.49 -10.52
CA SER A 452 -8.86 -2.69 -11.85
C SER A 452 -8.75 -4.13 -12.38
N VAL A 453 -7.93 -4.99 -11.74
CA VAL A 453 -7.85 -6.42 -12.08
C VAL A 453 -9.21 -7.11 -12.05
N PHE A 454 -10.10 -6.71 -11.13
CA PHE A 454 -11.44 -7.28 -11.05
C PHE A 454 -12.33 -6.87 -12.22
N ASP A 455 -12.18 -5.64 -12.73
CA ASP A 455 -12.88 -5.19 -13.94
C ASP A 455 -12.37 -5.95 -15.17
N GLY A 456 -11.05 -6.15 -15.26
CA GLY A 456 -10.45 -6.98 -16.31
C GLY A 456 -11.01 -8.41 -16.33
N ILE A 457 -11.15 -9.04 -15.17
CA ILE A 457 -11.78 -10.37 -15.03
C ILE A 457 -13.24 -10.33 -15.50
N LEU A 458 -14.01 -9.31 -15.11
CA LEU A 458 -15.42 -9.18 -15.51
C LEU A 458 -15.62 -8.90 -17.00
N MET A 459 -14.69 -8.20 -17.64
CA MET A 459 -14.77 -7.81 -19.05
C MET A 459 -14.32 -8.91 -20.03
N GLU A 460 -13.71 -10.00 -19.56
CA GLU A 460 -13.32 -11.13 -20.40
C GLU A 460 -14.54 -11.72 -21.12
N LYS A 461 -14.53 -11.65 -22.46
CA LYS A 461 -15.66 -11.99 -23.33
C LYS A 461 -15.76 -13.50 -23.60
N ASN A 462 -14.63 -14.21 -23.62
CA ASN A 462 -14.58 -15.64 -23.90
C ASN A 462 -13.99 -16.43 -22.71
N PRO A 463 -14.58 -16.32 -21.52
CA PRO A 463 -14.02 -16.87 -20.30
C PRO A 463 -14.02 -18.41 -20.35
N LYS A 464 -12.86 -19.00 -20.06
CA LYS A 464 -12.74 -20.43 -19.73
C LYS A 464 -13.47 -20.75 -18.44
N LYS A 465 -13.63 -22.03 -18.11
CA LYS A 465 -14.39 -22.52 -16.95
C LYS A 465 -14.01 -21.81 -15.63
N ASP A 466 -12.71 -21.69 -15.34
CA ASP A 466 -12.26 -21.08 -14.09
C ASP A 466 -12.44 -19.55 -14.10
N MET A 467 -12.27 -18.91 -15.25
CA MET A 467 -12.58 -17.49 -15.41
C MET A 467 -14.07 -17.18 -15.21
N ARG A 468 -14.99 -18.03 -15.72
CA ARG A 468 -16.44 -17.88 -15.47
C ARG A 468 -16.76 -17.94 -13.98
N LYS A 469 -16.15 -18.87 -13.25
CA LYS A 469 -16.30 -18.97 -11.79
C LYS A 469 -15.76 -17.72 -11.09
N ALA A 470 -14.63 -17.17 -11.55
CA ALA A 470 -14.11 -15.92 -11.01
C ALA A 470 -15.08 -14.75 -11.24
N GLN A 471 -15.63 -14.62 -12.45
CA GLN A 471 -16.66 -13.63 -12.78
C GLN A 471 -17.92 -13.78 -11.93
N GLU A 472 -18.39 -15.01 -11.71
CA GLU A 472 -19.54 -15.31 -10.85
C GLU A 472 -19.28 -14.87 -9.40
N LEU A 473 -18.10 -15.17 -8.85
CA LEU A 473 -17.72 -14.76 -7.50
C LEU A 473 -17.70 -13.24 -7.35
N ILE A 474 -17.08 -12.52 -8.29
CA ILE A 474 -17.01 -11.05 -8.27
C ILE A 474 -18.42 -10.45 -8.40
N ASN A 475 -19.24 -10.95 -9.32
CA ASN A 475 -20.63 -10.52 -9.47
C ASN A 475 -21.46 -10.77 -8.20
N ASN A 476 -21.22 -11.90 -7.52
CA ASN A 476 -21.88 -12.20 -6.25
C ASN A 476 -21.47 -11.21 -5.15
N VAL A 477 -20.19 -10.82 -5.08
CA VAL A 477 -19.74 -9.76 -4.17
C VAL A 477 -20.46 -8.44 -4.46
N TYR A 478 -20.52 -8.00 -5.72
CA TYR A 478 -21.21 -6.76 -6.08
C TYR A 478 -22.73 -6.81 -5.83
N LYS A 479 -23.34 -8.00 -5.86
CA LYS A 479 -24.74 -8.24 -5.50
C LYS A 479 -24.95 -8.53 -4.01
N LEU A 480 -23.89 -8.44 -3.18
CA LEU A 480 -23.88 -8.78 -1.76
C LEU A 480 -24.38 -10.21 -1.44
N LYS A 481 -24.26 -11.13 -2.41
CA LYS A 481 -24.45 -12.57 -2.23
C LYS A 481 -23.17 -13.19 -1.66
N LEU A 482 -22.88 -12.84 -0.41
CA LEU A 482 -21.60 -13.14 0.22
C LEU A 482 -21.57 -14.51 0.91
N TYR A 483 -20.36 -15.05 1.10
CA TYR A 483 -20.15 -16.17 2.00
C TYR A 483 -20.72 -15.89 3.39
N ARG A 484 -21.49 -16.84 3.92
CA ARG A 484 -22.20 -16.66 5.20
C ARG A 484 -21.35 -17.12 6.36
N ARG A 485 -21.11 -16.22 7.31
CA ARG A 485 -20.44 -16.59 8.57
C ARG A 485 -21.32 -17.59 9.33
N VAL A 486 -20.77 -18.77 9.56
CA VAL A 486 -21.43 -19.88 10.26
C VAL A 486 -21.23 -19.76 11.76
N ASP A 487 -19.98 -19.69 12.20
CA ASP A 487 -19.62 -19.63 13.61
C ASP A 487 -18.29 -18.89 13.81
N GLU A 488 -18.03 -18.51 15.05
CA GLU A 488 -16.79 -17.90 15.49
C GLU A 488 -16.47 -18.36 16.91
N THR A 489 -15.23 -18.78 17.14
CA THR A 489 -14.77 -19.12 18.50
C THR A 489 -13.40 -18.53 18.78
N SER A 490 -13.21 -18.12 20.03
CA SER A 490 -11.90 -17.84 20.59
C SER A 490 -11.46 -19.10 21.32
N PRO A 491 -10.40 -19.79 20.88
CA PRO A 491 -9.89 -20.91 21.64
C PRO A 491 -9.48 -20.43 23.04
N VAL A 492 -9.87 -21.17 24.07
CA VAL A 492 -9.47 -20.90 25.46
C VAL A 492 -7.93 -20.99 25.54
N LYS A 493 -7.28 -19.86 25.83
CA LYS A 493 -5.84 -19.64 26.09
C LYS A 493 -4.85 -20.52 25.30
N LYS A 494 -4.19 -19.90 24.31
CA LYS A 494 -2.98 -20.38 23.61
C LYS A 494 -3.14 -21.72 22.86
N ILE A 495 -3.91 -21.75 21.77
CA ILE A 495 -3.61 -22.71 20.69
C ILE A 495 -2.50 -22.12 19.83
N GLN A 496 -1.25 -22.35 20.22
CA GLN A 496 -0.14 -22.25 19.26
C GLN A 496 -0.21 -23.47 18.34
N GLY A 497 -1.00 -23.40 17.26
CA GLY A 497 -1.09 -24.50 16.30
C GLY A 497 -2.27 -24.48 15.34
N LYS A 498 -1.98 -24.02 14.11
CA LYS A 498 -2.53 -24.36 12.79
C LYS A 498 -4.06 -24.40 12.57
N ASN A 499 -4.53 -23.42 11.79
CA ASN A 499 -5.79 -23.45 11.01
C ASN A 499 -6.07 -24.82 10.37
N ASP A 500 -4.99 -25.45 9.90
CA ASP A 500 -4.98 -26.73 9.19
C ASP A 500 -5.68 -27.84 9.98
N LYS A 501 -5.69 -27.79 11.32
CA LYS A 501 -6.35 -28.82 12.12
C LYS A 501 -7.87 -28.75 12.00
N LEU A 502 -8.47 -27.56 12.04
CA LEU A 502 -9.91 -27.42 11.87
C LEU A 502 -10.33 -27.73 10.43
N GLU A 503 -9.58 -27.23 9.45
CA GLU A 503 -9.83 -27.54 8.04
C GLU A 503 -9.74 -29.05 7.77
N SER A 504 -8.68 -29.72 8.25
CA SER A 504 -8.52 -31.17 8.06
C SER A 504 -9.60 -32.00 8.75
N LEU A 505 -10.06 -31.60 9.94
CA LEU A 505 -11.18 -32.27 10.62
C LEU A 505 -12.49 -32.10 9.86
N LEU A 506 -12.76 -30.91 9.30
CA LEU A 506 -13.95 -30.68 8.48
C LEU A 506 -13.89 -31.47 7.17
N LEU A 507 -12.72 -31.61 6.55
CA LEU A 507 -12.52 -32.42 5.34
C LEU A 507 -12.61 -33.94 5.58
N GLN A 508 -12.60 -34.40 6.84
CA GLN A 508 -12.90 -35.80 7.18
C GLN A 508 -14.41 -36.09 7.25
N THR A 509 -15.25 -35.07 7.05
CA THR A 509 -16.71 -35.20 7.00
C THR A 509 -17.23 -35.25 5.55
N GLU A 510 -18.52 -35.04 5.32
CA GLU A 510 -19.13 -34.94 3.98
C GLU A 510 -18.89 -33.58 3.27
N LEU A 511 -18.09 -32.70 3.88
CA LEU A 511 -17.76 -31.37 3.39
C LEU A 511 -16.49 -31.38 2.55
N THR A 512 -16.45 -30.51 1.55
CA THR A 512 -15.32 -30.30 0.64
C THR A 512 -14.75 -28.88 0.77
N GLU A 513 -13.58 -28.60 0.18
CA GLU A 513 -12.98 -27.25 0.17
C GLU A 513 -13.86 -26.20 -0.54
N ASP A 514 -14.78 -26.64 -1.40
CA ASP A 514 -15.75 -25.78 -2.08
C ASP A 514 -16.97 -25.45 -1.20
N ASP A 515 -17.15 -26.11 -0.04
CA ASP A 515 -18.30 -25.91 0.85
C ASP A 515 -18.04 -24.86 1.94
N PHE A 516 -16.78 -24.64 2.34
CA PHE A 516 -16.44 -23.78 3.49
C PHE A 516 -15.10 -23.04 3.36
N ALA A 517 -14.91 -22.02 4.19
CA ALA A 517 -13.62 -21.38 4.41
C ALA A 517 -13.37 -21.21 5.92
N VAL A 518 -12.15 -21.52 6.37
CA VAL A 518 -11.71 -21.28 7.75
C VAL A 518 -10.72 -20.13 7.77
N GLN A 519 -11.04 -19.12 8.59
CA GLN A 519 -10.20 -17.95 8.75
C GLN A 519 -9.66 -17.88 10.18
N LYS A 520 -8.33 -17.82 10.30
CA LYS A 520 -7.66 -17.42 11.54
C LYS A 520 -7.49 -15.92 11.55
N VAL A 521 -7.98 -15.29 12.60
CA VAL A 521 -7.80 -13.87 12.87
C VAL A 521 -6.94 -13.74 14.12
N THR A 522 -5.80 -13.07 14.00
CA THR A 522 -4.94 -12.74 15.14
C THR A 522 -5.08 -11.26 15.46
N TYR A 523 -5.58 -10.94 16.64
CA TYR A 523 -5.55 -9.58 17.16
C TYR A 523 -4.34 -9.46 18.09
N SER A 524 -3.50 -8.47 17.86
CA SER A 524 -2.35 -8.21 18.71
C SER A 524 -2.14 -6.71 18.90
N TYR A 525 -1.35 -6.35 19.89
CA TYR A 525 -0.83 -4.99 20.05
C TYR A 525 0.36 -4.73 19.08
N GLY A 526 0.54 -5.53 18.02
CA GLY A 526 1.64 -5.40 17.07
C GLY A 526 2.78 -6.40 17.32
N LYS A 527 3.21 -6.57 18.58
CA LYS A 527 4.36 -7.42 18.95
C LYS A 527 3.98 -8.83 19.40
N GLY A 528 3.08 -9.48 18.65
CA GLY A 528 2.58 -10.81 19.03
C GLY A 528 2.05 -10.86 20.47
N PRO A 529 2.44 -11.86 21.30
CA PRO A 529 1.96 -12.00 22.67
C PRO A 529 2.61 -11.02 23.65
N ASP A 530 3.65 -10.30 23.23
CA ASP A 530 4.42 -9.39 24.08
C ASP A 530 3.75 -8.02 24.18
N ASN A 531 3.95 -7.35 25.32
CA ASN A 531 3.52 -5.97 25.49
C ASN A 531 4.49 -5.05 24.72
N PRO A 532 4.09 -4.36 23.64
CA PRO A 532 5.01 -3.51 22.88
C PRO A 532 5.60 -2.36 23.71
N ILE A 533 4.89 -1.89 24.74
CA ILE A 533 5.35 -0.78 25.59
C ILE A 533 6.58 -1.14 26.42
N THR A 534 6.83 -2.43 26.71
CA THR A 534 8.05 -2.84 27.42
C THR A 534 9.32 -2.57 26.60
N SER A 535 9.19 -2.44 25.28
CA SER A 535 10.28 -2.15 24.34
C SER A 535 10.39 -0.66 23.98
N VAL A 536 9.65 0.21 24.68
CA VAL A 536 9.70 1.66 24.53
C VAL A 536 10.62 2.26 25.58
N TYR A 537 11.48 3.18 25.16
CA TYR A 537 12.37 3.94 26.01
C TYR A 537 11.72 5.24 26.45
N PHE A 538 11.85 5.56 27.73
CA PHE A 538 11.27 6.74 28.35
C PHE A 538 12.33 7.65 28.96
N TYR A 539 12.03 8.94 29.08
CA TYR A 539 12.82 9.90 29.86
C TYR A 539 11.91 10.73 30.78
N THR A 540 12.47 11.25 31.88
CA THR A 540 11.73 12.08 32.85
C THR A 540 12.05 13.56 32.70
N LYS A 541 11.45 14.42 33.53
CA LYS A 541 11.80 15.85 33.53
C LYS A 541 13.15 16.07 34.19
N ASP A 542 13.40 15.28 35.23
CA ASP A 542 14.48 15.47 36.17
C ASP A 542 15.74 14.75 35.69
N ASN A 543 15.58 13.68 34.91
CA ASN A 543 16.64 13.05 34.12
C ASN A 543 16.24 13.10 32.64
N ASP A 544 16.70 14.14 31.95
CA ASP A 544 16.44 14.37 30.53
C ASP A 544 17.67 14.10 29.65
N THR A 545 18.70 13.44 30.21
CA THR A 545 19.96 13.13 29.52
C THR A 545 20.10 11.66 29.16
N ASP A 546 19.42 10.76 29.86
CA ASP A 546 19.44 9.33 29.62
C ASP A 546 18.00 8.78 29.55
N CYS A 547 17.79 7.76 28.72
CA CYS A 547 16.50 7.07 28.63
C CYS A 547 16.58 5.69 29.29
N PHE A 548 15.44 5.19 29.74
CA PHE A 548 15.30 3.91 30.41
C PHE A 548 14.15 3.11 29.80
N PRO A 549 14.22 1.77 29.77
CA PRO A 549 13.11 0.96 29.25
C PRO A 549 11.88 1.05 30.17
N SER A 550 10.70 0.87 29.59
CA SER A 550 9.48 0.83 30.40
C SER A 550 9.50 -0.27 31.45
N THR A 551 9.16 0.09 32.69
CA THR A 551 8.82 -0.90 33.72
C THR A 551 7.41 -1.50 33.50
N THR A 552 7.14 -2.65 34.13
CA THR A 552 5.93 -3.48 33.98
C THR A 552 4.60 -2.71 34.10
N SER A 553 3.56 -3.21 33.42
CA SER A 553 2.22 -2.58 33.30
C SER A 553 1.54 -2.26 34.64
N LYS A 554 1.81 -3.05 35.70
CA LYS A 554 1.24 -2.88 37.04
C LYS A 554 1.56 -1.54 37.69
N LYS A 555 2.66 -0.87 37.29
CA LYS A 555 2.98 0.48 37.78
C LYS A 555 2.20 1.60 37.07
N THR A 556 1.52 1.30 35.95
CA THR A 556 0.82 2.31 35.15
C THR A 556 -0.66 2.36 35.45
N SER A 557 -1.35 1.22 35.41
CA SER A 557 -2.76 1.12 35.80
C SER A 557 -3.15 -0.34 35.96
N LEU A 558 -4.00 -0.63 36.94
CA LEU A 558 -4.58 -1.95 37.17
C LEU A 558 -5.65 -2.31 36.13
N PHE A 559 -6.12 -1.35 35.33
CA PHE A 559 -7.14 -1.55 34.29
C PHE A 559 -6.56 -1.90 32.92
N LEU A 560 -5.24 -2.04 32.80
CA LEU A 560 -4.57 -2.39 31.55
C LEU A 560 -4.61 -3.91 31.32
N SER A 561 -4.73 -4.31 30.06
CA SER A 561 -4.76 -5.73 29.69
C SER A 561 -3.47 -6.45 30.13
N GLU A 562 -3.62 -7.67 30.64
CA GLU A 562 -2.51 -8.61 30.86
C GLU A 562 -2.26 -9.51 29.64
N THR A 563 -3.11 -9.42 28.61
CA THR A 563 -3.03 -10.20 27.36
C THR A 563 -2.92 -9.27 26.16
N PHE A 564 -1.88 -9.46 25.36
CA PHE A 564 -1.56 -8.58 24.21
C PHE A 564 -1.78 -9.24 22.85
N GLN A 565 -2.16 -10.52 22.85
CA GLN A 565 -2.59 -11.26 21.66
C GLN A 565 -3.75 -12.18 21.99
N GLU A 566 -4.71 -12.22 21.08
CA GLU A 566 -5.78 -13.21 21.03
C GLU A 566 -5.92 -13.73 19.60
N GLU A 567 -6.43 -14.95 19.47
CA GLU A 567 -6.69 -15.57 18.18
C GLU A 567 -8.13 -16.04 18.12
N ILE A 568 -8.75 -15.83 16.98
CA ILE A 568 -10.13 -16.23 16.71
C ILE A 568 -10.15 -17.09 15.46
N LEU A 569 -10.88 -18.20 15.52
CA LEU A 569 -11.21 -19.02 14.36
C LEU A 569 -12.63 -18.69 13.93
N ARG A 570 -12.79 -18.39 12.65
CA ARG A 570 -14.07 -18.05 12.05
C ARG A 570 -14.33 -18.92 10.84
N VAL A 571 -15.53 -19.50 10.77
CA VAL A 571 -15.92 -20.39 9.68
C VAL A 571 -16.98 -19.73 8.83
N TYR A 572 -16.81 -19.78 7.52
CA TYR A 572 -17.75 -19.31 6.51
C TYR A 572 -18.25 -20.47 5.66
N SER A 573 -19.53 -20.44 5.32
CA SER A 573 -20.14 -21.29 4.31
C SER A 573 -19.97 -20.65 2.95
N LYS A 574 -19.41 -21.42 2.01
CA LYS A 574 -19.40 -21.09 0.57
C LYS A 574 -20.63 -21.66 -0.13
N ASN A 575 -21.20 -22.74 0.42
CA ASN A 575 -22.38 -23.43 -0.08
C ASN A 575 -23.56 -23.34 0.90
N ASP A 576 -24.55 -22.56 0.51
CA ASP A 576 -25.76 -22.31 1.30
C ASP A 576 -26.59 -23.56 1.59
N GLU A 577 -26.54 -24.57 0.72
CA GLU A 577 -27.30 -25.82 0.90
C GLU A 577 -26.72 -26.69 2.01
N LYS A 578 -25.41 -26.60 2.26
CA LYS A 578 -24.71 -27.36 3.31
C LYS A 578 -24.49 -26.56 4.58
N ILE A 579 -25.12 -25.40 4.75
CA ILE A 579 -24.84 -24.52 5.89
C ILE A 579 -25.16 -25.17 7.24
N ASP A 580 -26.22 -25.98 7.32
CA ASP A 580 -26.63 -26.63 8.57
C ASP A 580 -25.75 -27.84 8.92
N VAL A 581 -25.30 -28.58 7.90
CA VAL A 581 -24.26 -29.61 8.04
C VAL A 581 -22.97 -28.97 8.54
N LEU A 582 -22.53 -27.88 7.89
CA LEU A 582 -21.31 -27.18 8.25
C LEU A 582 -21.36 -26.62 9.68
N LYS A 583 -22.48 -26.03 10.12
CA LYS A 583 -22.68 -25.61 11.51
C LYS A 583 -22.46 -26.76 12.48
N LYS A 584 -23.16 -27.89 12.25
CA LYS A 584 -23.12 -29.06 13.13
C LYS A 584 -21.71 -29.64 13.25
N GLU A 585 -21.03 -29.82 12.12
CA GLU A 585 -19.68 -30.39 12.11
C GLU A 585 -18.64 -29.40 12.65
N THR A 586 -18.78 -28.09 12.37
CA THR A 586 -17.93 -27.04 12.94
C THR A 586 -17.97 -27.08 14.47
N THR A 587 -19.16 -27.13 15.08
CA THR A 587 -19.28 -27.19 16.55
C THR A 587 -18.55 -28.41 17.12
N LYS A 588 -18.72 -29.59 16.51
CA LYS A 588 -18.04 -30.82 16.94
C LYS A 588 -16.51 -30.71 16.81
N CYS A 589 -16.03 -30.27 15.65
CA CYS A 589 -14.60 -30.13 15.39
C CYS A 589 -13.96 -29.09 16.32
N LEU A 590 -14.67 -27.99 16.63
CA LEU A 590 -14.19 -26.98 17.56
C LEU A 590 -14.09 -27.50 19.00
N ILE A 591 -15.07 -28.29 19.46
CA ILE A 591 -14.99 -28.98 20.76
C ILE A 591 -13.77 -29.90 20.79
N GLN A 592 -13.54 -30.68 19.73
CA GLN A 592 -12.37 -31.55 19.63
C GLN A 592 -11.06 -30.76 19.69
N VAL A 593 -10.96 -29.65 18.95
CA VAL A 593 -9.79 -28.76 18.96
C VAL A 593 -9.54 -28.18 20.36
N ALA A 594 -10.60 -27.77 21.06
CA ALA A 594 -10.49 -27.27 22.43
C ALA A 594 -10.02 -28.35 23.41
N LEU A 595 -10.61 -29.56 23.35
CA LEU A 595 -10.22 -30.69 24.20
C LEU A 595 -8.77 -31.11 23.98
N ASP A 596 -8.32 -31.18 22.74
CA ASP A 596 -6.92 -31.52 22.41
C ASP A 596 -5.94 -30.47 22.93
N SER A 597 -6.34 -29.19 22.92
CA SER A 597 -5.52 -28.10 23.43
C SER A 597 -5.38 -28.15 24.94
N VAL A 598 -6.45 -28.47 25.66
CA VAL A 598 -6.40 -28.68 27.12
C VAL A 598 -5.52 -29.89 27.47
N LYS A 599 -5.65 -31.02 26.75
CA LYS A 599 -4.79 -32.19 26.95
C LYS A 599 -3.30 -31.87 26.73
N ASN A 600 -2.98 -31.14 25.65
CA ASN A 600 -1.61 -30.74 25.36
C ASN A 600 -1.02 -29.77 26.41
N LEU A 601 -1.86 -28.89 26.99
CA LEU A 601 -1.45 -28.02 28.10
C LEU A 601 -1.17 -28.81 29.38
N ALA A 602 -1.99 -29.81 29.70
CA ALA A 602 -1.78 -30.70 30.84
C ALA A 602 -0.47 -31.49 30.71
N ILE A 603 -0.19 -32.07 29.54
CA ILE A 603 1.05 -32.82 29.25
C ILE A 603 2.29 -31.90 29.33
N LYS A 604 2.20 -30.65 28.85
CA LYS A 604 3.30 -29.68 28.96
C LYS A 604 3.58 -29.28 30.41
N GLN A 605 2.55 -29.20 31.27
CA GLN A 605 2.73 -28.93 32.70
C GLN A 605 3.36 -30.11 33.44
N GLU A 606 3.05 -31.35 33.06
CA GLU A 606 3.70 -32.55 33.61
C GLU A 606 5.18 -32.67 33.20
N HIS A 607 5.53 -32.29 31.97
CA HIS A 607 6.93 -32.32 31.50
C HIS A 607 7.81 -31.15 31.97
N GLN A 608 7.22 -30.06 32.49
CA GLN A 608 7.98 -28.91 33.02
C GLN A 608 8.28 -28.98 34.53
N GLY A 609 7.94 -30.07 35.22
CA GLY A 609 8.41 -30.32 36.59
C GLY A 609 8.11 -29.18 37.57
N ILE A 610 6.90 -28.60 37.53
CA ILE A 610 6.46 -27.73 38.61
C ILE A 610 5.98 -28.63 39.74
N ALA A 611 6.85 -28.84 40.72
CA ALA A 611 6.49 -29.47 41.98
C ALA A 611 5.24 -28.76 42.56
N ALA A 612 4.21 -29.54 42.85
CA ALA A 612 3.07 -29.07 43.63
C ALA A 612 3.57 -28.40 44.93
N PRO A 613 2.98 -27.27 45.38
CA PRO A 613 3.31 -26.74 46.69
C PRO A 613 2.96 -27.82 47.71
N GLY A 614 3.96 -28.24 48.48
CA GLY A 614 3.79 -29.27 49.49
C GLY A 614 2.59 -28.96 50.38
N THR A 615 1.73 -29.96 50.55
CA THR A 615 0.78 -30.04 51.65
C THR A 615 1.58 -30.06 52.95
N GLY A 616 1.94 -28.88 53.44
CA GLY A 616 2.47 -28.68 54.77
C GLY A 616 1.34 -28.86 55.77
N THR A 617 1.31 -30.04 56.39
CA THR A 617 0.66 -30.25 57.68
C THR A 617 1.21 -29.24 58.69
N LYS A 618 0.35 -28.32 59.15
CA LYS A 618 0.45 -27.72 60.48
C LYS A 618 -0.91 -27.84 61.16
N GLN A 619 -0.84 -28.40 62.37
CA GLN A 619 -1.93 -28.65 63.31
C GLN A 619 -2.79 -27.42 63.58
#